data_AF-A0A533S3Q8-F1
#
_entry.id   AF-A0A533S3Q8-F1
#
_cell.length_a   1.000
_cell.length_b   1.000
_cell.length_c   1.000
_cell.angle_alpha   90.00
_cell.angle_beta   90.00
_cell.angle_gamma   90.00
#
_symmetry.space_group_name_H-M   'P 1'
#
loop_
_entity.id
_entity.type
_entity.pdbx_description
1 polymer ?
#
loop_
_entity_poly.entity_id
_entity_poly.type
_entity_poly.pdbx_seq_one_letter_code
_entity_poly.pdbx_strand_id
1 'polypeptide(L)'
;MELFNLEEFTKLAVSQPYDPNHDGLLTSLRKRYPHAEFNVVATRGDWSSVQKGLVDVEGRKISEDFVKWVTAEYDAMGQDARAVWEKYKNSGLMLTEEQGTTLYIASPFASSPEAFIQIEISMSHEVADRYAFDDCVWAAPDNLNDLIDPMTGVSDAKEISPFRYKFERMTNIRRFCQEMADLERQSRLEILPEIEQKVVRVVTVESYEKTRPLSSDFRQEVDEITFLEMFPSWLDRAKNEIRFIQDWQESSAGRYGARLCDHWFLLLRDYTDREGKRVMSFIPQWADADGGLDLPEITSQDRDDVYGAMSRIEKFNAQVGYPFAWYFYMLHGNRIDYTVGETVARGIQAGKISLAKCDAKVLMRWYEREYGF
;
A
#
# COMPACT_ATOMS: atom_id res chain seq x y z
N MET A 1 -15.75 -8.03 20.54
CA MET A 1 -14.95 -7.74 21.73
C MET A 1 -13.71 -7.01 21.26
N GLU A 2 -13.58 -5.72 21.55
CA GLU A 2 -12.36 -4.98 21.23
C GLU A 2 -11.24 -5.54 22.10
N LEU A 3 -10.18 -6.02 21.44
CA LEU A 3 -9.03 -6.64 22.13
C LEU A 3 -8.22 -5.61 22.93
N PHE A 4 -8.37 -4.32 22.62
CA PHE A 4 -7.60 -3.21 23.18
C PHE A 4 -8.51 -2.02 23.50
N ASN A 5 -8.22 -1.31 24.58
CA ASN A 5 -8.82 -0.01 24.87
C ASN A 5 -8.04 1.06 24.11
N LEU A 6 -8.69 1.70 23.12
CA LEU A 6 -8.05 2.65 22.22
C LEU A 6 -7.50 3.90 22.93
N GLU A 7 -8.28 4.47 23.86
CA GLU A 7 -7.89 5.69 24.58
C GLU A 7 -6.64 5.44 25.42
N GLU A 8 -6.62 4.29 26.09
CA GLU A 8 -5.49 3.88 26.91
C GLU A 8 -4.26 3.54 26.07
N PHE A 9 -4.44 2.83 24.95
CA PHE A 9 -3.36 2.51 24.02
C PHE A 9 -2.69 3.78 23.50
N THR A 10 -3.49 4.75 23.05
CA THR A 10 -3.02 6.05 22.56
C THR A 10 -2.22 6.79 23.63
N LYS A 11 -2.75 6.88 24.86
CA LYS A 11 -2.04 7.53 25.98
C LYS A 11 -0.71 6.84 26.27
N LEU A 12 -0.69 5.50 26.27
CA LEU A 12 0.52 4.73 26.49
C LEU A 12 1.55 5.03 25.40
N ALA A 13 1.19 4.89 24.12
CA ALA A 13 2.10 5.10 23.00
C ALA A 13 2.73 6.51 22.99
N VAL A 14 1.90 7.55 23.12
CA VAL A 14 2.35 8.97 23.08
C VAL A 14 3.20 9.34 24.30
N SER A 15 3.04 8.65 25.43
CA SER A 15 3.83 8.91 26.64
C SER A 15 5.27 8.38 26.60
N GLN A 16 5.59 7.50 25.65
CA GLN A 16 6.90 6.88 25.60
C GLN A 16 7.93 7.82 24.94
N PRO A 17 9.15 7.92 25.47
CA PRO A 17 10.23 8.57 24.75
C PRO A 17 10.52 7.79 23.47
N TYR A 18 10.82 8.50 22.38
CA TYR A 18 11.29 7.86 21.16
C TYR A 18 12.63 7.16 21.42
N ASP A 19 12.75 5.96 20.87
CA ASP A 19 13.99 5.21 20.79
C ASP A 19 14.02 4.46 19.45
N PRO A 20 15.17 4.40 18.75
CA PRO A 20 15.24 3.81 17.41
C PRO A 20 14.84 2.33 17.32
N ASN A 21 14.94 1.59 18.43
CA ASN A 21 14.60 0.17 18.49
C ASN A 21 13.15 -0.07 18.94
N HIS A 22 12.46 0.99 19.38
CA HIS A 22 11.12 0.96 19.98
C HIS A 22 11.01 0.05 21.21
N ASP A 23 12.13 -0.23 21.90
CA ASP A 23 12.19 -1.18 23.01
C ASP A 23 11.33 -0.71 24.19
N GLY A 24 11.37 0.59 24.48
CA GLY A 24 10.57 1.20 25.54
C GLY A 24 9.08 1.11 25.26
N LEU A 25 8.70 1.43 24.01
CA LEU A 25 7.32 1.34 23.53
C LEU A 25 6.79 -0.10 23.61
N LEU A 26 7.50 -1.06 23.02
CA LEU A 26 7.09 -2.46 23.00
C LEU A 26 7.03 -3.07 24.41
N THR A 27 7.97 -2.72 25.28
CA THR A 27 7.97 -3.18 26.68
C THR A 27 6.74 -2.67 27.43
N SER A 28 6.41 -1.39 27.28
CA SER A 28 5.22 -0.80 27.90
C SER A 28 3.91 -1.42 27.38
N LEU A 29 3.81 -1.67 26.06
CA LEU A 29 2.66 -2.36 25.46
C LEU A 29 2.50 -3.79 25.98
N ARG A 30 3.58 -4.58 25.98
CA ARG A 30 3.58 -5.98 26.48
C ARG A 30 3.26 -6.06 27.97
N LYS A 31 3.75 -5.10 28.76
CA LYS A 31 3.40 -5.00 30.19
C LYS A 31 1.91 -4.72 30.39
N ARG A 32 1.31 -3.88 29.55
CA ARG A 32 -0.11 -3.50 29.67
C ARG A 32 -1.06 -4.56 29.14
N TYR A 33 -0.68 -5.25 28.07
CA TYR A 33 -1.46 -6.30 27.41
C TYR A 33 -0.67 -7.61 27.36
N PRO A 34 -0.50 -8.31 28.49
CA PRO A 34 0.40 -9.47 28.61
C PRO A 34 -0.03 -10.69 27.80
N HIS A 35 -1.28 -10.72 27.32
CA HIS A 35 -1.82 -11.80 26.50
C HIS A 35 -1.76 -11.50 24.99
N ALA A 36 -1.30 -10.31 24.61
CA ALA A 36 -1.12 -9.90 23.22
C ALA A 36 0.35 -9.94 22.84
N GLU A 37 0.61 -10.38 21.61
CA GLU A 37 1.91 -10.22 20.97
C GLU A 37 1.96 -8.86 20.27
N PHE A 38 3.12 -8.23 20.28
CA PHE A 38 3.37 -7.00 19.52
C PHE A 38 4.66 -7.19 18.73
N ASN A 39 4.50 -7.41 17.44
CA ASN A 39 5.59 -7.68 16.50
C ASN A 39 5.69 -6.50 15.56
N VAL A 40 6.86 -5.84 15.54
CA VAL A 40 7.15 -4.83 14.52
C VAL A 40 7.32 -5.55 13.19
N VAL A 41 6.49 -5.21 12.22
CA VAL A 41 6.49 -5.81 10.88
C VAL A 41 7.32 -4.97 9.94
N ALA A 42 7.17 -3.64 9.98
CA ALA A 42 7.90 -2.72 9.14
C ALA A 42 7.94 -1.31 9.75
N THR A 43 8.93 -0.54 9.34
CA THR A 43 8.96 0.92 9.50
C THR A 43 9.00 1.52 8.10
N ARG A 44 8.02 2.34 7.73
CA ARG A 44 7.86 2.88 6.37
C ARG A 44 7.73 4.39 6.39
N GLY A 45 8.36 5.12 5.49
CA GLY A 45 8.07 6.55 5.44
C GLY A 45 8.83 7.33 4.40
N ASP A 46 9.37 8.47 4.86
CA ASP A 46 9.73 9.68 4.11
C ASP A 46 8.51 10.53 3.71
N TRP A 47 7.47 10.51 4.53
CA TRP A 47 6.38 11.47 4.38
C TRP A 47 6.77 12.80 5.02
N SER A 48 6.34 13.90 4.40
CA SER A 48 6.36 15.24 4.98
C SER A 48 4.95 15.82 5.04
N SER A 49 4.69 16.66 6.03
CA SER A 49 3.42 17.36 6.17
C SER A 49 3.25 18.40 5.06
N VAL A 50 2.05 18.50 4.51
CA VAL A 50 1.69 19.58 3.58
C VAL A 50 1.58 20.92 4.31
N GLN A 51 1.18 20.88 5.58
CA GLN A 51 1.12 22.07 6.43
C GLN A 51 2.54 22.45 6.87
N LYS A 52 2.87 23.73 6.67
CA LYS A 52 4.18 24.30 7.01
C LYS A 52 4.04 25.24 8.22
N GLY A 53 4.95 25.13 9.18
CA GLY A 53 5.13 26.14 10.22
C GLY A 53 6.17 27.18 9.80
N LEU A 54 6.49 28.11 10.71
CA LEU A 54 7.45 29.19 10.48
C LEU A 54 8.31 29.41 11.72
N VAL A 55 9.64 29.43 11.52
CA VAL A 55 10.63 29.69 12.57
C VAL A 55 11.59 30.81 12.17
N ASP A 56 12.20 31.45 13.17
CA ASP A 56 13.33 32.37 12.96
C ASP A 56 14.66 31.63 12.71
N VAL A 57 15.73 32.38 12.41
CA VAL A 57 17.07 31.84 12.17
C VAL A 57 17.63 31.06 13.37
N GLU A 58 17.22 31.41 14.59
CA GLU A 58 17.56 30.68 15.80
C GLU A 58 16.69 29.43 16.02
N GLY A 59 15.65 29.21 15.20
CA GLY A 59 14.74 28.06 15.26
C GLY A 59 13.59 28.26 16.25
N ARG A 60 13.33 29.49 16.69
CA ARG A 60 12.20 29.81 17.57
C ARG A 60 10.94 29.92 16.73
N LYS A 61 9.86 29.31 17.21
CA LYS A 61 8.57 29.28 16.52
C LYS A 61 7.94 30.67 16.43
N ILE A 62 7.59 31.07 15.21
CA ILE A 62 6.84 32.29 14.89
C ILE A 62 5.37 31.95 14.64
N SER A 63 5.11 30.91 13.86
CA SER A 63 3.75 30.44 13.56
C SER A 63 3.72 28.92 13.44
N GLU A 64 2.60 28.30 13.82
CA GLU A 64 2.32 26.88 13.52
C GLU A 64 1.68 26.69 12.13
N ASP A 65 1.22 27.78 11.52
CA ASP A 65 0.53 27.78 10.24
C ASP A 65 1.07 28.95 9.41
N PHE A 66 1.99 28.64 8.51
CA PHE A 66 2.62 29.59 7.60
C PHE A 66 1.58 30.22 6.66
N VAL A 67 0.65 29.41 6.12
CA VAL A 67 -0.38 29.88 5.17
C VAL A 67 -1.25 30.95 5.82
N LYS A 68 -1.72 30.68 7.03
CA LYS A 68 -2.51 31.65 7.79
C LYS A 68 -1.70 32.89 8.15
N TRP A 69 -0.43 32.71 8.54
CA TRP A 69 0.45 33.82 8.91
C TRP A 69 0.75 34.74 7.72
N VAL A 70 1.14 34.18 6.57
CA VAL A 70 1.50 34.97 5.39
C VAL A 70 0.29 35.65 4.75
N THR A 71 -0.89 35.02 4.82
CA THR A 71 -2.15 35.64 4.40
C THR A 71 -2.49 36.85 5.27
N ALA A 72 -2.29 36.77 6.58
CA ALA A 72 -2.53 37.90 7.48
C ALA A 72 -1.55 39.07 7.21
N GLU A 73 -0.27 38.77 6.93
CA GLU A 73 0.71 39.79 6.53
C GLU A 73 0.35 40.41 5.17
N TYR A 74 -0.12 39.61 4.21
CA TYR A 74 -0.60 40.08 2.91
C TYR A 74 -1.79 41.04 3.04
N ASP A 75 -2.81 40.68 3.82
CA ASP A 75 -3.96 41.55 4.06
C ASP A 75 -3.57 42.83 4.80
N ALA A 76 -2.68 42.75 5.79
CA ALA A 76 -2.18 43.91 6.52
C ALA A 76 -1.37 44.87 5.64
N MET A 77 -0.75 44.36 4.57
CA MET A 77 0.02 45.14 3.59
C MET A 77 -0.83 45.60 2.39
N GLY A 78 -2.16 45.59 2.54
CA GLY A 78 -3.07 46.06 1.49
C GLY A 78 -3.09 45.13 0.27
N GLN A 79 -2.88 43.83 0.50
CA GLN A 79 -2.87 42.79 -0.54
C GLN A 79 -1.77 42.98 -1.59
N ASP A 80 -0.61 43.46 -1.13
CA ASP A 80 0.59 43.62 -1.93
C ASP A 80 1.61 42.52 -1.60
N ALA A 81 1.69 41.50 -2.46
CA ALA A 81 2.61 40.38 -2.27
C ALA A 81 4.08 40.82 -2.30
N ARG A 82 4.39 41.84 -3.12
CA ARG A 82 5.73 42.40 -3.27
C ARG A 82 6.16 43.10 -1.98
N ALA A 83 5.26 43.85 -1.35
CA ALA A 83 5.53 44.51 -0.08
C ALA A 83 5.83 43.52 1.06
N VAL A 84 5.11 42.41 1.14
CA VAL A 84 5.39 41.32 2.09
C VAL A 84 6.77 40.73 1.83
N TRP A 85 7.09 40.42 0.57
CA TRP A 85 8.40 39.89 0.19
C TRP A 85 9.54 40.86 0.51
N GLU A 86 9.42 42.14 0.14
CA GLU A 86 10.44 43.16 0.44
C GLU A 86 10.74 43.28 1.94
N LYS A 87 9.70 43.13 2.79
CA LYS A 87 9.84 43.15 4.25
C LYS A 87 10.62 41.94 4.78
N TYR A 88 10.43 40.75 4.21
CA TYR A 88 10.92 39.50 4.79
C TYR A 88 12.02 38.79 4.00
N LYS A 89 12.37 39.20 2.78
CA LYS A 89 13.36 38.51 1.92
C LYS A 89 14.74 38.29 2.56
N ASN A 90 15.15 39.17 3.49
CA ASN A 90 16.44 39.10 4.19
C ASN A 90 16.30 38.66 5.66
N SER A 91 15.12 38.20 6.06
CA SER A 91 14.83 37.87 7.46
C SER A 91 15.43 36.53 7.91
N GLY A 92 15.77 35.65 6.95
CA GLY A 92 16.23 34.29 7.21
C GLY A 92 15.14 33.39 7.82
N LEU A 93 13.87 33.77 7.72
CA LEU A 93 12.75 32.94 8.17
C LEU A 93 12.72 31.61 7.41
N MET A 94 12.44 30.53 8.14
CA MET A 94 12.44 29.18 7.59
C MET A 94 11.06 28.53 7.77
N LEU A 95 10.65 27.78 6.75
CA LEU A 95 9.49 26.93 6.80
C LEU A 95 9.85 25.67 7.58
N THR A 96 8.92 25.23 8.43
CA THR A 96 9.05 23.94 9.11
C THR A 96 8.12 22.92 8.48
N GLU A 97 8.59 21.70 8.36
CA GLU A 97 7.80 20.55 7.92
C GLU A 97 7.91 19.43 8.96
N GLU A 98 6.79 18.79 9.27
CA GLU A 98 6.80 17.56 10.05
C GLU A 98 7.17 16.42 9.11
N GLN A 99 8.31 15.79 9.35
CA GLN A 99 8.76 14.61 8.62
C GLN A 99 8.58 13.38 9.49
N GLY A 100 8.31 12.23 8.87
CA GLY A 100 8.13 11.03 9.65
C GLY A 100 8.13 9.72 8.91
N THR A 101 8.08 8.67 9.73
CA THR A 101 7.93 7.28 9.33
C THR A 101 6.80 6.66 10.15
N THR A 102 6.22 5.58 9.65
CA THR A 102 5.10 4.85 10.22
C THR A 102 5.58 3.47 10.59
N LEU A 103 5.47 3.16 11.88
CA LEU A 103 5.70 1.85 12.45
C LEU A 103 4.43 1.00 12.29
N TYR A 104 4.56 -0.13 11.61
CA TYR A 104 3.51 -1.15 11.47
C TYR A 104 3.76 -2.26 12.49
N ILE A 105 2.85 -2.41 13.45
CA ILE A 105 2.89 -3.46 14.45
C ILE A 105 1.73 -4.43 14.21
N ALA A 106 2.01 -5.72 14.19
CA ALA A 106 1.02 -6.78 14.18
C ALA A 106 0.83 -7.35 15.59
N SER A 107 -0.45 -7.52 15.96
CA SER A 107 -0.87 -8.27 17.13
C SER A 107 -1.79 -9.43 16.69
N PRO A 108 -1.24 -10.62 16.40
CA PRO A 108 -2.03 -11.79 16.06
C PRO A 108 -2.89 -12.28 17.23
N PHE A 109 -4.06 -12.83 16.93
CA PHE A 109 -4.98 -13.40 17.93
C PHE A 109 -5.55 -14.77 17.51
N ALA A 110 -5.31 -15.23 16.29
CA ALA A 110 -5.54 -16.61 15.86
C ALA A 110 -4.61 -16.99 14.70
N SER A 111 -4.71 -18.23 14.21
CA SER A 111 -3.85 -18.74 13.13
C SER A 111 -4.31 -18.40 11.71
N SER A 112 -5.57 -17.99 11.50
CA SER A 112 -6.01 -17.60 10.16
C SER A 112 -5.33 -16.30 9.72
N PRO A 113 -5.02 -16.12 8.42
CA PRO A 113 -4.15 -15.04 7.94
C PRO A 113 -4.62 -13.63 8.31
N GLU A 114 -5.94 -13.40 8.33
CA GLU A 114 -6.56 -12.12 8.68
C GLU A 114 -6.73 -11.91 10.19
N ALA A 115 -6.37 -12.89 11.03
CA ALA A 115 -6.61 -12.89 12.47
C ALA A 115 -5.59 -12.11 13.28
N PHE A 116 -5.39 -10.84 12.93
CA PHE A 116 -4.50 -9.94 13.64
C PHE A 116 -5.07 -8.52 13.70
N ILE A 117 -4.61 -7.78 14.70
CA ILE A 117 -4.77 -6.34 14.75
C ILE A 117 -3.52 -5.72 14.12
N GLN A 118 -3.71 -4.87 13.10
CA GLN A 118 -2.66 -4.00 12.60
C GLN A 118 -2.72 -2.67 13.35
N ILE A 119 -1.57 -2.21 13.82
CA ILE A 119 -1.42 -0.96 14.56
C ILE A 119 -0.41 -0.10 13.80
N GLU A 120 -0.79 1.14 13.55
CA GLU A 120 0.01 2.15 12.86
C GLU A 120 0.34 3.26 13.86
N ILE A 121 1.63 3.44 14.12
CA ILE A 121 2.16 4.50 14.98
C ILE A 121 3.13 5.32 14.13
N SER A 122 2.86 6.60 13.94
CA SER A 122 3.81 7.49 13.29
C SER A 122 4.90 7.92 14.29
N MET A 123 6.08 8.12 13.75
CA MET A 123 7.26 8.67 14.40
C MET A 123 7.63 9.89 13.60
N SER A 124 7.40 11.05 14.17
CA SER A 124 7.60 12.31 13.47
C SER A 124 8.45 13.27 14.27
N HIS A 125 9.14 14.13 13.54
CA HIS A 125 9.91 15.24 14.05
C HIS A 125 9.73 16.45 13.15
N GLU A 126 9.96 17.64 13.69
CA GLU A 126 9.84 18.88 12.93
C GLU A 126 11.23 19.32 12.48
N VAL A 127 11.38 19.60 11.18
CA VAL A 127 12.63 20.09 10.59
C VAL A 127 12.40 21.40 9.85
N ALA A 128 13.44 22.21 9.75
CA ALA A 128 13.47 23.41 8.94
C ALA A 128 14.66 23.33 7.99
N ASP A 129 14.41 23.20 6.69
CA ASP A 129 15.46 23.15 5.66
C ASP A 129 15.19 24.13 4.51
N ARG A 130 14.04 24.79 4.47
CA ARG A 130 13.62 25.68 3.38
C ARG A 130 13.34 27.08 3.89
N TYR A 131 13.79 28.10 3.16
CA TYR A 131 13.46 29.48 3.51
C TYR A 131 11.99 29.80 3.21
N ALA A 132 11.35 30.63 4.03
CA ALA A 132 10.02 31.15 3.73
C ALA A 132 10.06 32.26 2.66
N PHE A 133 11.18 32.97 2.58
CA PHE A 133 11.45 34.03 1.62
C PHE A 133 12.90 33.97 1.16
N ASP A 134 13.15 34.26 -0.12
CA ASP A 134 14.48 34.32 -0.72
C ASP A 134 14.72 35.73 -1.28
N ASP A 135 15.96 36.20 -1.32
CA ASP A 135 16.35 37.51 -1.85
C ASP A 135 16.43 37.55 -3.39
N CYS A 136 16.27 36.40 -4.04
CA CYS A 136 16.22 36.28 -5.50
C CYS A 136 15.09 37.14 -6.11
N VAL A 137 15.48 38.28 -6.66
CA VAL A 137 14.57 39.26 -7.28
C VAL A 137 13.77 38.66 -8.44
N TRP A 138 14.30 37.64 -9.11
CA TRP A 138 13.63 36.96 -10.23
C TRP A 138 12.58 35.92 -9.77
N ALA A 139 12.58 35.55 -8.48
CA ALA A 139 11.61 34.68 -7.83
C ALA A 139 10.66 35.47 -6.91
N ALA A 140 10.52 36.77 -7.18
CA ALA A 140 9.53 37.64 -6.57
C ALA A 140 8.12 37.04 -6.61
N PRO A 141 7.37 36.99 -5.50
CA PRO A 141 5.97 36.63 -5.56
C PRO A 141 5.16 37.76 -6.19
N ASP A 142 4.28 37.40 -7.13
CA ASP A 142 3.36 38.33 -7.80
C ASP A 142 2.01 38.38 -7.09
N ASN A 143 1.64 37.30 -6.40
CA ASN A 143 0.33 37.16 -5.75
C ASN A 143 0.40 36.31 -4.47
N LEU A 144 -0.72 36.18 -3.77
CA LEU A 144 -0.82 35.42 -2.51
C LEU A 144 -0.47 33.93 -2.68
N ASN A 145 -0.77 33.30 -3.82
CA ASN A 145 -0.44 31.87 -4.00
C ASN A 145 1.09 31.66 -4.03
N ASP A 146 1.82 32.58 -4.66
CA ASP A 146 3.29 32.52 -4.70
C ASP A 146 3.92 32.71 -3.31
N LEU A 147 3.24 33.43 -2.42
CA LEU A 147 3.63 33.57 -1.01
C LEU A 147 3.33 32.30 -0.19
N ILE A 148 2.21 31.63 -0.48
CA ILE A 148 1.76 30.43 0.23
C ILE A 148 2.63 29.21 -0.12
N ASP A 149 3.05 29.12 -1.38
CA ASP A 149 3.93 28.04 -1.86
C ASP A 149 5.21 28.60 -2.49
N PRO A 150 6.15 29.11 -1.65
CA PRO A 150 7.29 29.84 -2.13
C PRO A 150 8.34 28.90 -2.75
N MET A 151 8.82 29.25 -3.95
CA MET A 151 9.88 28.53 -4.67
C MET A 151 11.27 29.00 -4.21
N THR A 152 11.59 28.76 -2.95
CA THR A 152 12.78 29.27 -2.26
C THR A 152 13.91 28.25 -2.21
N GLY A 153 15.12 28.76 -1.95
CA GLY A 153 16.29 27.93 -1.68
C GLY A 153 16.15 27.02 -0.47
N VAL A 154 16.94 25.94 -0.49
CA VAL A 154 17.14 25.02 0.63
C VAL A 154 18.43 25.36 1.38
N SER A 155 18.49 24.97 2.64
CA SER A 155 19.59 25.13 3.57
C SER A 155 19.87 23.80 4.26
N ASP A 156 20.91 23.75 5.09
CA ASP A 156 21.16 22.57 5.90
C ASP A 156 19.98 22.33 6.86
N ALA A 157 19.45 21.11 6.85
CA ALA A 157 18.29 20.75 7.64
C ALA A 157 18.56 20.95 9.15
N LYS A 158 17.71 21.76 9.78
CA LYS A 158 17.74 22.04 11.21
C LYS A 158 16.62 21.30 11.92
N GLU A 159 16.97 20.48 12.90
CA GLU A 159 16.00 19.80 13.75
C GLU A 159 15.36 20.81 14.73
N ILE A 160 14.04 20.98 14.64
CA ILE A 160 13.25 21.91 15.45
C ILE A 160 12.67 21.20 16.69
N SER A 161 12.29 19.92 16.54
CA SER A 161 11.81 19.11 17.64
C SER A 161 12.31 17.67 17.53
N PRO A 162 12.47 16.95 18.67
CA PRO A 162 12.87 15.54 18.64
C PRO A 162 11.72 14.66 18.14
N PHE A 163 12.06 13.45 17.68
CA PHE A 163 11.09 12.42 17.33
C PHE A 163 10.09 12.13 18.46
N ARG A 164 8.81 11.98 18.08
CA ARG A 164 7.71 11.61 18.98
C ARG A 164 6.84 10.55 18.35
N TYR A 165 6.32 9.65 19.18
CA TYR A 165 5.27 8.72 18.75
C TYR A 165 3.92 9.42 18.70
N LYS A 166 3.18 9.18 17.63
CA LYS A 166 1.77 9.52 17.51
C LYS A 166 1.00 8.28 17.06
N PHE A 167 -0.06 7.98 17.79
CA PHE A 167 -0.96 6.89 17.41
C PHE A 167 -1.81 7.33 16.22
N GLU A 168 -1.80 6.56 15.13
CA GLU A 168 -2.57 6.88 13.92
C GLU A 168 -3.81 6.00 13.85
N ARG A 169 -3.63 4.68 13.85
CA ARG A 169 -4.72 3.75 13.57
C ARG A 169 -4.49 2.38 14.22
N MET A 170 -5.60 1.74 14.59
CA MET A 170 -5.65 0.34 14.98
C MET A 170 -6.81 -0.32 14.24
N THR A 171 -6.54 -1.40 13.52
CA THR A 171 -7.55 -2.07 12.70
C THR A 171 -7.56 -3.58 12.92
N ASN A 172 -8.75 -4.12 13.19
CA ASN A 172 -8.96 -5.56 13.18
C ASN A 172 -9.09 -6.04 11.73
N ILE A 173 -8.06 -6.72 11.24
CA ILE A 173 -7.97 -7.11 9.83
C ILE A 173 -9.05 -8.12 9.46
N ARG A 174 -9.38 -9.06 10.35
CA ARG A 174 -10.49 -10.00 10.12
C ARG A 174 -11.80 -9.27 9.88
N ARG A 175 -12.13 -8.31 10.75
CA ARG A 175 -13.35 -7.51 10.63
C ARG A 175 -13.31 -6.65 9.35
N PHE A 176 -12.18 -6.03 9.06
CA PHE A 176 -11.99 -5.24 7.84
C PHE A 176 -12.23 -6.08 6.58
N CYS A 177 -11.67 -7.29 6.50
CA CYS A 177 -11.87 -8.21 5.39
C CYS A 177 -13.33 -8.68 5.27
N GLN A 178 -14.00 -8.94 6.39
CA GLN A 178 -15.43 -9.30 6.40
C GLN A 178 -16.29 -8.16 5.86
N GLU A 179 -16.13 -6.94 6.39
CA GLU A 179 -16.88 -5.76 5.93
C GLU A 179 -16.63 -5.48 4.44
N MET A 180 -15.38 -5.58 3.98
CA MET A 180 -15.04 -5.41 2.57
C MET A 180 -15.68 -6.47 1.66
N ALA A 181 -15.70 -7.73 2.08
CA ALA A 181 -16.33 -8.82 1.32
C ALA A 181 -17.86 -8.63 1.22
N ASP A 182 -18.49 -8.20 2.32
CA ASP A 182 -19.92 -7.93 2.37
C ASP A 182 -20.30 -6.74 1.47
N LEU A 183 -19.53 -5.65 1.51
CA LEU A 183 -19.71 -4.49 0.64
C LEU A 183 -19.57 -4.84 -0.85
N GLU A 184 -18.58 -5.65 -1.22
CA GLU A 184 -18.40 -6.11 -2.61
C GLU A 184 -19.59 -6.97 -3.05
N ARG A 185 -20.04 -7.89 -2.20
CA ARG A 185 -21.19 -8.75 -2.50
C ARG A 185 -22.46 -7.92 -2.68
N GLN A 186 -22.72 -6.98 -1.76
CA GLN A 186 -23.87 -6.08 -1.85
C GLN A 186 -23.81 -5.24 -3.13
N SER A 187 -22.66 -4.66 -3.43
CA SER A 187 -22.44 -3.88 -4.65
C SER A 187 -22.79 -4.65 -5.92
N ARG A 188 -22.48 -5.95 -5.96
CA ARG A 188 -22.82 -6.79 -7.11
C ARG A 188 -24.28 -7.17 -7.16
N LEU A 189 -24.91 -7.39 -6.01
CA LEU A 189 -26.36 -7.64 -5.92
C LEU A 189 -27.17 -6.42 -6.40
N GLU A 190 -26.70 -5.21 -6.09
CA GLU A 190 -27.36 -3.96 -6.52
C GLU A 190 -27.41 -3.83 -8.04
N ILE A 191 -26.31 -4.15 -8.74
CA ILE A 191 -26.24 -4.07 -10.21
C ILE A 191 -26.65 -5.37 -10.90
N LEU A 192 -26.96 -6.45 -10.15
CA LEU A 192 -27.28 -7.75 -10.72
C LEU A 192 -28.42 -7.69 -11.75
N PRO A 193 -29.55 -6.97 -11.53
CA PRO A 193 -30.62 -6.88 -12.53
C PRO A 193 -30.17 -6.26 -13.86
N GLU A 194 -29.20 -5.34 -13.83
CA GLU A 194 -28.62 -4.76 -15.04
C GLU A 194 -27.68 -5.75 -15.72
N ILE A 195 -26.88 -6.49 -14.94
CA ILE A 195 -25.96 -7.51 -15.45
C ILE A 195 -26.71 -8.69 -16.09
N GLU A 196 -27.85 -9.11 -15.52
CA GLU A 196 -28.73 -10.14 -16.06
C GLU A 196 -29.24 -9.81 -17.47
N GLN A 197 -29.34 -8.51 -17.81
CA GLN A 197 -29.77 -8.04 -19.12
C GLN A 197 -28.61 -7.85 -20.11
N LYS A 198 -27.34 -7.93 -19.66
CA LYS A 198 -26.19 -7.74 -20.55
C LYS A 198 -25.99 -8.98 -21.44
N VAL A 199 -25.85 -8.73 -22.74
CA VAL A 199 -25.54 -9.75 -23.75
C VAL A 199 -24.14 -9.52 -24.29
N VAL A 200 -23.39 -10.59 -24.45
CA VAL A 200 -22.06 -10.59 -25.07
C VAL A 200 -22.16 -11.26 -26.43
N ARG A 201 -21.61 -10.58 -27.46
CA ARG A 201 -21.47 -11.14 -28.80
C ARG A 201 -20.18 -11.95 -28.87
N VAL A 202 -20.32 -13.26 -29.01
CA VAL A 202 -19.20 -14.17 -29.21
C VAL A 202 -19.04 -14.38 -30.71
N VAL A 203 -17.88 -14.00 -31.24
CA VAL A 203 -17.52 -14.25 -32.64
C VAL A 203 -16.58 -15.44 -32.66
N THR A 204 -17.08 -16.58 -33.12
CA THR A 204 -16.25 -17.77 -33.33
C THR A 204 -15.63 -17.67 -34.72
N VAL A 205 -14.30 -17.68 -34.77
CA VAL A 205 -13.55 -17.71 -36.03
C VAL A 205 -12.93 -19.10 -36.16
N GLU A 206 -13.55 -19.95 -36.98
CA GLU A 206 -12.96 -21.25 -37.32
C GLU A 206 -11.86 -21.06 -38.36
N SER A 207 -10.60 -21.24 -37.95
CA SER A 207 -9.46 -21.35 -38.86
C SER A 207 -9.20 -22.81 -39.17
N TYR A 208 -9.39 -23.22 -40.42
CA TYR A 208 -9.23 -24.60 -40.85
C TYR A 208 -7.78 -24.99 -41.22
N GLU A 209 -6.82 -24.05 -41.29
CA GLU A 209 -5.43 -24.36 -41.65
C GLU A 209 -4.42 -23.45 -40.94
N LYS A 210 -3.49 -24.04 -40.17
CA LYS A 210 -2.41 -23.34 -39.43
C LYS A 210 -1.35 -22.65 -40.31
N THR A 211 -1.41 -22.73 -41.65
CA THR A 211 -0.25 -22.45 -42.53
C THR A 211 -0.55 -21.69 -43.83
N ARG A 212 -1.69 -21.00 -43.98
CA ARG A 212 -1.92 -20.10 -45.13
C ARG A 212 -2.21 -18.66 -44.72
N PRO A 213 -1.80 -17.66 -45.54
CA PRO A 213 -2.16 -16.27 -45.31
C PRO A 213 -3.68 -16.11 -45.39
N LEU A 214 -4.24 -15.28 -44.51
CA LEU A 214 -5.66 -14.97 -44.39
C LEU A 214 -6.34 -14.80 -45.77
N SER A 215 -7.05 -15.81 -46.24
CA SER A 215 -7.98 -15.69 -47.36
C SER A 215 -9.38 -15.31 -46.85
N SER A 216 -10.14 -14.62 -47.68
CA SER A 216 -11.41 -13.93 -47.42
C SER A 216 -12.61 -14.77 -46.96
N ASP A 217 -12.46 -16.07 -46.73
CA ASP A 217 -13.57 -17.01 -46.58
C ASP A 217 -13.66 -17.56 -45.15
N PHE A 218 -13.68 -16.68 -44.15
CA PHE A 218 -14.00 -17.08 -42.78
C PHE A 218 -15.52 -17.16 -42.61
N ARG A 219 -16.03 -18.31 -42.11
CA ARG A 219 -17.35 -18.34 -41.50
C ARG A 219 -17.23 -17.72 -40.11
N GLN A 220 -17.90 -16.58 -39.92
CA GLN A 220 -18.12 -16.00 -38.61
C GLN A 220 -19.48 -16.48 -38.12
N GLU A 221 -19.48 -17.30 -37.08
CA GLU A 221 -20.68 -17.54 -36.29
C GLU A 221 -20.70 -16.50 -35.17
N VAL A 222 -21.81 -15.75 -35.11
CA VAL A 222 -22.05 -14.74 -34.07
C VAL A 222 -23.13 -15.29 -33.18
N ASP A 223 -22.74 -15.72 -31.98
CA ASP A 223 -23.65 -16.12 -30.93
C ASP A 223 -23.86 -14.97 -29.95
N GLU A 224 -25.11 -14.75 -29.56
CA GLU A 224 -25.47 -13.83 -28.48
C GLU A 224 -25.77 -14.67 -27.22
N ILE A 225 -24.86 -14.59 -26.24
CA ILE A 225 -25.02 -15.23 -24.93
C ILE A 225 -25.12 -14.17 -23.84
N THR A 226 -25.82 -14.46 -22.75
CA THR A 226 -25.88 -13.53 -21.63
C THR A 226 -24.54 -13.44 -20.92
N PHE A 227 -24.26 -12.29 -20.30
CA PHE A 227 -23.03 -12.09 -19.54
C PHE A 227 -22.86 -13.13 -18.42
N LEU A 228 -23.95 -13.52 -17.76
CA LEU A 228 -23.91 -14.50 -16.68
C LEU A 228 -23.75 -15.94 -17.18
N GLU A 229 -24.17 -16.28 -18.41
CA GLU A 229 -23.82 -17.56 -19.03
C GLU A 229 -22.31 -17.63 -19.34
N MET A 230 -21.73 -16.53 -19.81
CA MET A 230 -20.28 -16.45 -20.04
C MET A 230 -19.49 -16.44 -18.72
N PHE A 231 -20.04 -15.84 -17.67
CA PHE A 231 -19.40 -15.64 -16.38
C PHE A 231 -20.28 -16.09 -15.21
N PRO A 232 -20.56 -17.40 -15.08
CA PRO A 232 -21.54 -17.92 -14.11
C PRO A 232 -21.13 -17.68 -12.66
N SER A 233 -19.83 -17.57 -12.40
CA SER A 233 -19.30 -17.29 -11.06
C SER A 233 -19.35 -15.82 -10.67
N TRP A 234 -19.81 -14.89 -11.53
CA TRP A 234 -19.62 -13.45 -11.38
C TRP A 234 -20.02 -12.89 -10.01
N LEU A 235 -21.16 -13.32 -9.50
CA LEU A 235 -21.69 -12.86 -8.21
C LEU A 235 -20.77 -13.26 -7.04
N ASP A 236 -20.29 -14.51 -7.04
CA ASP A 236 -19.51 -15.09 -5.94
C ASP A 236 -18.00 -14.87 -6.05
N ARG A 237 -17.54 -14.06 -7.03
CA ARG A 237 -16.11 -13.79 -7.22
C ARG A 237 -15.50 -13.11 -5.99
N ALA A 238 -14.51 -13.71 -5.35
CA ALA A 238 -13.74 -12.98 -4.35
C ALA A 238 -13.08 -11.74 -4.98
N LYS A 239 -13.07 -10.63 -4.24
CA LYS A 239 -12.21 -9.47 -4.54
C LYS A 239 -10.73 -9.89 -4.44
N ASN A 240 -9.82 -9.21 -5.13
CA ASN A 240 -8.39 -9.57 -5.17
C ASN A 240 -7.79 -9.71 -3.76
N GLU A 241 -8.13 -8.78 -2.87
CA GLU A 241 -7.75 -8.74 -1.47
C GLU A 241 -8.21 -9.99 -0.69
N ILE A 242 -9.48 -10.36 -0.85
CA ILE A 242 -10.04 -11.55 -0.19
C ILE A 242 -9.41 -12.81 -0.75
N ARG A 243 -9.15 -12.83 -2.06
CA ARG A 243 -8.46 -13.93 -2.72
C ARG A 243 -7.02 -14.07 -2.26
N PHE A 244 -6.31 -12.97 -2.00
CA PHE A 244 -4.96 -12.99 -1.42
C PHE A 244 -4.94 -13.70 -0.06
N ILE A 245 -5.89 -13.37 0.82
CA ILE A 245 -6.05 -14.03 2.14
C ILE A 245 -6.39 -15.52 1.98
N GLN A 246 -7.29 -15.87 1.06
CA GLN A 246 -7.67 -17.26 0.77
C GLN A 246 -6.50 -18.06 0.19
N ASP A 247 -5.77 -17.50 -0.76
CA ASP A 247 -4.59 -18.11 -1.38
C ASP A 247 -3.49 -18.33 -0.32
N TRP A 248 -3.26 -17.38 0.60
CA TRP A 248 -2.37 -17.58 1.74
C TRP A 248 -2.80 -18.77 2.59
N GLN A 249 -4.05 -18.79 3.04
CA GLN A 249 -4.60 -19.85 3.89
C GLN A 249 -4.52 -21.23 3.21
N GLU A 250 -4.76 -21.29 1.91
CA GLU A 250 -4.81 -22.53 1.15
C GLU A 250 -3.44 -23.03 0.67
N SER A 251 -2.44 -22.15 0.55
CA SER A 251 -1.07 -22.47 0.14
C SER A 251 -0.24 -23.11 1.27
N SER A 252 0.95 -23.59 0.91
CA SER A 252 1.95 -24.10 1.84
C SER A 252 2.42 -23.03 2.83
N ALA A 253 2.43 -21.75 2.47
CA ALA A 253 2.77 -20.65 3.38
C ALA A 253 1.89 -20.68 4.63
N GLY A 254 0.56 -20.59 4.46
CA GLY A 254 -0.39 -20.63 5.57
C GLY A 254 -0.53 -22.00 6.22
N ARG A 255 -0.47 -23.09 5.45
CA ARG A 255 -0.66 -24.45 5.97
C ARG A 255 0.51 -24.95 6.84
N TYR A 256 1.73 -24.51 6.56
CA TYR A 256 2.92 -24.93 7.32
C TYR A 256 3.34 -23.92 8.38
N GLY A 257 2.45 -22.98 8.74
CA GLY A 257 2.54 -22.21 9.98
C GLY A 257 3.09 -20.79 9.85
N ALA A 258 3.41 -20.31 8.65
CA ALA A 258 3.79 -18.91 8.48
C ALA A 258 2.55 -18.02 8.69
N ARG A 259 2.62 -17.06 9.61
CA ARG A 259 1.55 -16.08 9.82
C ARG A 259 1.75 -14.96 8.81
N LEU A 260 0.68 -14.58 8.10
CA LEU A 260 0.71 -13.49 7.12
C LEU A 260 1.31 -12.22 7.73
N CYS A 261 0.86 -11.86 8.93
CA CYS A 261 1.28 -10.64 9.62
C CYS A 261 2.71 -10.63 10.15
N ASP A 262 3.47 -11.73 10.07
CA ASP A 262 4.91 -11.71 10.35
C ASP A 262 5.72 -11.26 9.12
N HIS A 263 5.12 -11.29 7.92
CA HIS A 263 5.80 -11.03 6.65
C HIS A 263 5.17 -9.89 5.85
N TRP A 264 3.92 -9.53 6.15
CA TRP A 264 3.15 -8.54 5.39
C TRP A 264 2.39 -7.61 6.32
N PHE A 265 2.38 -6.33 5.97
CA PHE A 265 1.42 -5.34 6.48
C PHE A 265 0.50 -4.91 5.34
N LEU A 266 -0.65 -4.34 5.66
CA LEU A 266 -1.68 -4.00 4.68
C LEU A 266 -1.88 -2.49 4.64
N LEU A 267 -1.72 -1.87 3.47
CA LEU A 267 -2.09 -0.46 3.26
C LEU A 267 -3.60 -0.37 3.08
N LEU A 268 -4.31 -0.08 4.17
CA LEU A 268 -5.78 -0.07 4.21
C LEU A 268 -6.34 1.23 3.64
N ARG A 269 -7.33 1.10 2.77
CA ARG A 269 -8.17 2.19 2.25
C ARG A 269 -9.61 1.97 2.66
N ASP A 270 -10.21 2.98 3.24
CA ASP A 270 -11.62 3.03 3.59
C ASP A 270 -12.08 4.47 3.42
N TYR A 271 -12.79 4.73 2.33
CA TYR A 271 -13.24 6.07 1.99
C TYR A 271 -14.59 6.04 1.29
N THR A 272 -15.28 7.17 1.30
CA THR A 272 -16.47 7.37 0.49
C THR A 272 -16.06 8.01 -0.82
N ASP A 273 -16.41 7.38 -1.95
CA ASP A 273 -16.13 7.93 -3.27
C ASP A 273 -17.03 9.13 -3.61
N ARG A 274 -16.84 9.70 -4.80
CA ARG A 274 -17.60 10.88 -5.26
C ARG A 274 -19.10 10.60 -5.45
N GLU A 275 -19.49 9.33 -5.57
CA GLU A 275 -20.87 8.89 -5.75
C GLU A 275 -21.55 8.58 -4.41
N GLY A 276 -20.84 8.79 -3.29
CA GLY A 276 -21.35 8.53 -1.95
C GLY A 276 -21.23 7.07 -1.52
N LYS A 277 -20.54 6.23 -2.28
CA LYS A 277 -20.37 4.81 -1.99
C LYS A 277 -19.11 4.57 -1.17
N ARG A 278 -19.24 3.80 -0.09
CA ARG A 278 -18.09 3.38 0.72
C ARG A 278 -17.29 2.34 -0.06
N VAL A 279 -16.00 2.59 -0.22
CA VAL A 279 -15.04 1.71 -0.89
C VAL A 279 -13.99 1.29 0.14
N MET A 280 -13.86 -0.02 0.32
CA MET A 280 -12.83 -0.64 1.15
C MET A 280 -11.88 -1.47 0.27
N SER A 281 -10.59 -1.30 0.46
CA SER A 281 -9.53 -2.09 -0.20
C SER A 281 -8.27 -2.12 0.65
N PHE A 282 -7.35 -3.02 0.32
CA PHE A 282 -5.99 -2.95 0.83
C PHE A 282 -4.97 -3.33 -0.24
N ILE A 283 -3.73 -2.86 -0.07
CA ILE A 283 -2.58 -3.34 -0.83
C ILE A 283 -1.65 -4.06 0.15
N PRO A 284 -1.37 -5.36 -0.03
CA PRO A 284 -0.39 -6.05 0.80
C PRO A 284 1.01 -5.51 0.49
N GLN A 285 1.77 -5.21 1.53
CA GLN A 285 3.15 -4.74 1.43
C GLN A 285 4.04 -5.69 2.23
N TRP A 286 5.15 -6.10 1.64
CA TRP A 286 6.08 -7.00 2.31
C TRP A 286 6.90 -6.23 3.35
N ALA A 287 7.17 -6.88 4.48
CA ALA A 287 7.85 -6.32 5.65
C ALA A 287 9.17 -5.61 5.27
N ASP A 288 9.93 -6.20 4.37
CA ASP A 288 11.29 -5.81 3.99
C ASP A 288 11.41 -4.96 2.70
N ALA A 289 10.31 -4.48 2.13
CA ALA A 289 10.31 -3.61 0.94
C ALA A 289 11.24 -2.38 0.93
N ASP A 290 11.75 -1.91 2.08
CA ASP A 290 12.81 -0.88 2.13
C ASP A 290 14.23 -1.45 1.92
N GLY A 291 14.34 -2.67 1.37
CA GLY A 291 15.60 -3.32 1.02
C GLY A 291 16.17 -4.25 2.11
N GLY A 292 15.40 -4.56 3.15
CA GLY A 292 15.88 -5.28 4.34
C GLY A 292 16.41 -6.70 4.09
N LEU A 293 15.93 -7.39 3.06
CA LEU A 293 16.35 -8.76 2.72
C LEU A 293 17.22 -8.86 1.45
N ASP A 294 17.52 -7.72 0.79
CA ASP A 294 18.25 -7.68 -0.50
C ASP A 294 17.72 -8.72 -1.52
N LEU A 295 16.39 -8.80 -1.64
CA LEU A 295 15.73 -9.80 -2.47
C LEU A 295 16.00 -9.55 -3.97
N PRO A 296 16.38 -10.59 -4.73
CA PRO A 296 16.63 -10.45 -6.15
C PRO A 296 15.33 -10.21 -6.92
N GLU A 297 15.44 -9.48 -8.02
CA GLU A 297 14.38 -9.43 -9.02
C GLU A 297 14.43 -10.68 -9.90
N ILE A 298 13.27 -11.32 -10.10
CA ILE A 298 13.13 -12.52 -10.91
C ILE A 298 12.18 -12.23 -12.06
N THR A 299 12.72 -12.34 -13.27
CA THR A 299 11.95 -12.28 -14.51
C THR A 299 12.09 -13.60 -15.28
N SER A 300 11.11 -13.87 -16.15
CA SER A 300 11.18 -14.98 -17.10
C SER A 300 11.39 -14.42 -18.51
N GLN A 301 12.65 -14.18 -18.89
CA GLN A 301 12.98 -13.71 -20.24
C GLN A 301 12.73 -14.79 -21.31
N ASP A 302 12.80 -16.05 -20.92
CA ASP A 302 12.49 -17.21 -21.77
C ASP A 302 11.38 -18.04 -21.11
N ARG A 303 10.21 -18.06 -21.74
CA ARG A 303 9.03 -18.81 -21.27
C ARG A 303 9.24 -20.33 -21.28
N ASP A 304 10.31 -20.83 -21.91
CA ASP A 304 10.66 -22.25 -21.93
C ASP A 304 11.65 -22.67 -20.81
N ASP A 305 12.30 -21.72 -20.12
CA ASP A 305 13.25 -21.99 -19.02
C ASP A 305 12.55 -22.18 -17.65
N VAL A 306 11.71 -23.21 -17.56
CA VAL A 306 11.01 -23.53 -16.31
C VAL A 306 11.97 -23.95 -15.19
N TYR A 307 13.05 -24.67 -15.51
CA TYR A 307 13.97 -25.17 -14.49
C TYR A 307 14.85 -24.06 -13.90
N GLY A 308 15.32 -23.12 -14.74
CA GLY A 308 16.05 -21.95 -14.25
C GLY A 308 15.14 -21.03 -13.42
N ALA A 309 13.88 -20.83 -13.83
CA ALA A 309 12.90 -20.11 -13.03
C ALA A 309 12.69 -20.77 -11.65
N MET A 310 12.49 -22.09 -11.60
CA MET A 310 12.35 -22.83 -10.34
C MET A 310 13.58 -22.70 -9.42
N SER A 311 14.80 -22.76 -9.98
CA SER A 311 16.02 -22.60 -9.18
C SER A 311 16.13 -21.20 -8.55
N ARG A 312 15.71 -20.15 -9.27
CA ARG A 312 15.67 -18.78 -8.72
C ARG A 312 14.58 -18.62 -7.65
N ILE A 313 13.39 -19.19 -7.89
CA ILE A 313 12.27 -19.21 -6.95
C ILE A 313 12.64 -19.91 -5.64
N GLU A 314 13.33 -21.05 -5.69
CA GLU A 314 13.75 -21.78 -4.49
C GLU A 314 14.67 -20.95 -3.60
N LYS A 315 15.65 -20.26 -4.20
CA LYS A 315 16.54 -19.33 -3.49
C LYS A 315 15.76 -18.16 -2.89
N PHE A 316 14.82 -17.60 -3.66
CA PHE A 316 13.98 -16.50 -3.20
C PHE A 316 13.15 -16.89 -1.97
N ASN A 317 12.44 -18.02 -2.03
CA ASN A 317 11.66 -18.50 -0.89
C ASN A 317 12.52 -18.74 0.35
N ALA A 318 13.74 -19.27 0.17
CA ALA A 318 14.67 -19.48 1.27
C ALA A 318 15.13 -18.16 1.91
N GLN A 319 15.34 -17.10 1.13
CA GLN A 319 15.68 -15.77 1.64
C GLN A 319 14.51 -15.11 2.37
N VAL A 320 13.28 -15.22 1.85
CA VAL A 320 12.09 -14.68 2.51
C VAL A 320 11.74 -15.45 3.79
N GLY A 321 12.04 -16.76 3.84
CA GLY A 321 11.90 -17.59 5.04
C GLY A 321 10.62 -18.40 5.14
N TYR A 322 9.81 -18.50 4.08
CA TYR A 322 8.64 -19.38 4.03
C TYR A 322 8.39 -19.96 2.62
N PRO A 323 7.78 -21.16 2.51
CA PRO A 323 7.55 -21.78 1.21
C PRO A 323 6.52 -20.99 0.40
N PHE A 324 6.64 -21.04 -0.92
CA PHE A 324 5.69 -20.40 -1.84
C PHE A 324 5.60 -18.86 -1.69
N ALA A 325 6.58 -18.23 -1.03
CA ALA A 325 6.68 -16.77 -0.91
C ALA A 325 6.65 -16.06 -2.25
N TRP A 326 7.38 -16.59 -3.24
CA TRP A 326 7.47 -16.04 -4.59
C TRP A 326 6.11 -15.74 -5.21
N TYR A 327 5.09 -16.56 -4.95
CA TYR A 327 3.75 -16.35 -5.48
C TYR A 327 3.13 -15.05 -4.96
N PHE A 328 3.23 -14.78 -3.66
CA PHE A 328 2.68 -13.55 -3.06
C PHE A 328 3.46 -12.30 -3.48
N TYR A 329 4.78 -12.42 -3.68
CA TYR A 329 5.58 -11.34 -4.26
C TYR A 329 5.25 -11.09 -5.72
N MET A 330 4.95 -12.15 -6.48
CA MET A 330 4.52 -12.04 -7.87
C MET A 330 3.18 -11.30 -8.01
N LEU A 331 2.25 -11.50 -7.07
CA LEU A 331 0.97 -10.76 -7.08
C LEU A 331 1.15 -9.24 -6.95
N HIS A 332 2.29 -8.78 -6.43
CA HIS A 332 2.64 -7.36 -6.38
C HIS A 332 3.44 -6.89 -7.60
N GLY A 333 4.17 -7.80 -8.26
CA GLY A 333 4.88 -7.53 -9.52
C GLY A 333 6.24 -6.83 -9.40
N ASN A 334 6.55 -6.20 -8.26
CA ASN A 334 7.78 -5.42 -8.09
C ASN A 334 9.07 -6.26 -8.01
N ARG A 335 9.02 -7.45 -7.40
CA ARG A 335 10.21 -8.33 -7.24
C ARG A 335 10.17 -9.55 -8.15
N ILE A 336 8.97 -10.03 -8.46
CA ILE A 336 8.77 -11.19 -9.29
C ILE A 336 7.74 -10.82 -10.33
N ASP A 337 8.15 -10.90 -11.59
CA ASP A 337 7.27 -10.57 -12.70
C ASP A 337 6.22 -11.68 -12.93
N TYR A 338 5.03 -11.31 -13.38
CA TYR A 338 3.91 -12.24 -13.61
C TYR A 338 4.25 -13.34 -14.63
N THR A 339 5.19 -13.09 -15.56
CA THR A 339 5.65 -14.09 -16.53
C THR A 339 6.29 -15.31 -15.86
N VAL A 340 6.84 -15.14 -14.64
CA VAL A 340 7.35 -16.24 -13.83
C VAL A 340 6.22 -17.19 -13.44
N GLY A 341 5.08 -16.65 -12.98
CA GLY A 341 3.89 -17.44 -12.68
C GLY A 341 3.36 -18.21 -13.88
N GLU A 342 3.27 -17.55 -15.03
CA GLU A 342 2.86 -18.21 -16.28
C GLU A 342 3.80 -19.35 -16.69
N THR A 343 5.12 -19.12 -16.57
CA THR A 343 6.16 -20.12 -16.89
C THR A 343 6.02 -21.35 -16.00
N VAL A 344 5.83 -21.16 -14.69
CA VAL A 344 5.63 -22.25 -13.73
C VAL A 344 4.30 -22.97 -13.98
N ALA A 345 3.20 -22.25 -14.22
CA ALA A 345 1.89 -22.84 -14.51
C ALA A 345 1.91 -23.72 -15.78
N ARG A 346 2.52 -23.23 -16.86
CA ARG A 346 2.73 -24.00 -18.09
C ARG A 346 3.63 -25.21 -17.86
N GLY A 347 4.66 -25.06 -17.04
CA GLY A 347 5.54 -26.15 -16.61
C GLY A 347 4.80 -27.28 -15.90
N ILE A 348 3.86 -26.93 -15.01
CA ILE A 348 2.97 -27.88 -14.33
C ILE A 348 2.03 -28.56 -15.33
N GLN A 349 1.35 -27.80 -16.20
CA GLN A 349 0.45 -28.34 -17.21
C GLN A 349 1.17 -29.30 -18.18
N ALA A 350 2.42 -29.00 -18.53
CA ALA A 350 3.27 -29.84 -19.38
C ALA A 350 3.90 -31.03 -18.62
N GLY A 351 3.69 -31.17 -17.31
CA GLY A 351 4.28 -32.23 -16.49
C GLY A 351 5.81 -32.14 -16.35
N LYS A 352 6.41 -30.97 -16.63
CA LYS A 352 7.87 -30.73 -16.53
C LYS A 352 8.33 -30.56 -15.07
N ILE A 353 7.47 -29.99 -14.24
CA ILE A 353 7.73 -29.71 -12.82
C ILE A 353 6.52 -30.10 -11.96
N SER A 354 6.73 -30.20 -10.66
CA SER A 354 5.66 -30.43 -9.69
C SER A 354 5.87 -29.53 -8.47
N LEU A 355 4.80 -28.87 -8.04
CA LEU A 355 4.74 -28.17 -6.75
C LEU A 355 3.99 -29.03 -5.73
N ALA A 356 4.02 -28.62 -4.46
CA ALA A 356 3.09 -29.16 -3.46
C ALA A 356 1.64 -29.03 -3.98
N LYS A 357 0.80 -30.05 -3.74
CA LYS A 357 -0.57 -30.10 -4.30
C LYS A 357 -1.40 -28.85 -3.96
N CYS A 358 -1.22 -28.28 -2.77
CA CYS A 358 -1.87 -27.04 -2.36
C CYS A 358 -1.41 -25.84 -3.20
N ASP A 359 -0.12 -25.73 -3.44
CA ASP A 359 0.50 -24.60 -4.16
C ASP A 359 0.16 -24.65 -5.65
N ALA A 360 0.22 -25.85 -6.24
CA ALA A 360 -0.23 -26.07 -7.61
C ALA A 360 -1.71 -25.67 -7.77
N LYS A 361 -2.58 -26.01 -6.81
CA LYS A 361 -3.99 -25.61 -6.86
C LYS A 361 -4.15 -24.08 -6.82
N VAL A 362 -3.43 -23.39 -5.95
CA VAL A 362 -3.45 -21.92 -5.85
C VAL A 362 -2.95 -21.28 -7.15
N LEU A 363 -1.78 -21.70 -7.64
CA LEU A 363 -1.18 -21.15 -8.86
C LEU A 363 -2.06 -21.41 -10.09
N MET A 364 -2.64 -22.60 -10.24
CA MET A 364 -3.50 -22.90 -11.38
C MET A 364 -4.79 -22.08 -11.34
N ARG A 365 -5.38 -21.87 -10.15
CA ARG A 365 -6.51 -20.96 -9.98
C ARG A 365 -6.14 -19.52 -10.38
N TRP A 366 -4.93 -19.07 -10.03
CA TRP A 366 -4.38 -17.80 -10.51
C TRP A 366 -4.19 -17.77 -12.03
N TYR A 367 -3.64 -18.81 -12.63
CA TYR A 367 -3.40 -18.87 -14.08
C TYR A 367 -4.71 -18.89 -14.90
N GLU A 368 -5.77 -19.52 -14.38
CA GLU A 368 -7.11 -19.47 -14.99
C GLU A 368 -7.75 -18.08 -14.93
N ARG A 369 -7.40 -17.30 -13.90
CA ARG A 369 -7.93 -15.96 -13.69
C ARG A 369 -6.94 -15.14 -12.90
N GLU A 370 -6.12 -14.39 -13.61
CA GLU A 370 -5.04 -13.63 -13.01
C GLU A 370 -5.57 -12.51 -12.10
N TYR A 371 -4.78 -12.15 -11.11
CA TYR A 371 -4.98 -10.96 -10.30
C TYR A 371 -3.63 -10.47 -9.75
N GLY A 372 -3.61 -9.21 -9.33
CA GLY A 372 -2.47 -8.54 -8.71
C GLY A 372 -2.91 -7.26 -7.99
N PHE A 373 -1.93 -6.49 -7.51
CA PHE A 373 -2.11 -5.28 -6.70
C PHE A 373 -1.45 -4.04 -7.27
#